data_AF-A0A199W6X5-F1
#
_entry.id   AF-A0A199W6X5-F1
#
_cell.length_a   1.000
_cell.length_b   1.000
_cell.length_c   1.000
_cell.angle_alpha   90.00
_cell.angle_beta   90.00
_cell.angle_gamma   90.00
#
_symmetry.space_group_name_H-M   'P 1'
#
loop_
_entity.id
_entity.type
_entity.pdbx_description
1 polymer ?
#
loop_
_entity_poly.entity_id
_entity_poly.type
_entity_poly.pdbx_seq_one_letter_code
_entity_poly.pdbx_strand_id
1 'polypeptide(L)'
;MAGLGIGIASMKSGERALLHVGWELGYGEEGSFSFPNVPPMADLLYEVELIGFDDIKEGKVRSDMTVEERIEAADRRKVEGNAHFKDEKLQEAMQQYEMAIAYMGDDFMFQLFGKYRDMALAVKNPCHLNMAACLIKLQRYDEAIGQCTIVLSEDENNVKALFRRGKARAALGQTEAAREDFQRARKYAPEDKAILKELRSLAEHDKAVYEKQKEIYKGIFGPRPEPKPKKSNLLVVFWHWLLSLIHRLFNLVRRKTD
;
A
#
# COMPACT_ATOMS: atom_id res chain seq x y z
N MET A 1 1.58 11.15 -37.66
CA MET A 1 1.12 9.98 -36.89
C MET A 1 -0.38 9.76 -37.07
N ALA A 2 -0.79 9.34 -38.28
CA ALA A 2 -2.20 9.11 -38.59
C ALA A 2 -2.69 7.73 -38.09
N GLY A 3 -1.81 6.72 -38.08
CA GLY A 3 -2.18 5.33 -37.78
C GLY A 3 -2.66 5.10 -36.34
N LEU A 4 -1.99 5.71 -35.36
CA LEU A 4 -2.42 5.62 -33.96
C LEU A 4 -3.84 6.19 -33.78
N GLY A 5 -4.12 7.35 -34.39
CA GLY A 5 -5.45 7.97 -34.32
C GLY A 5 -6.56 7.09 -34.93
N ILE A 6 -6.27 6.42 -36.06
CA ILE A 6 -7.20 5.48 -36.68
C ILE A 6 -7.49 4.30 -35.75
N GLY A 7 -6.45 3.72 -35.14
CA GLY A 7 -6.61 2.61 -34.19
C GLY A 7 -7.43 3.02 -32.98
N ILE A 8 -7.12 4.16 -32.35
CA ILE A 8 -7.86 4.69 -31.21
C ILE A 8 -9.33 4.93 -31.56
N ALA A 9 -9.64 5.45 -32.76
CA ALA A 9 -11.01 5.71 -33.20
C ALA A 9 -11.89 4.44 -33.31
N SER A 10 -11.27 3.25 -33.36
CA SER A 10 -12.00 1.97 -33.37
C SER A 10 -12.22 1.36 -31.99
N MET A 11 -11.57 1.90 -30.95
CA MET A 11 -11.60 1.36 -29.60
C MET A 11 -12.85 1.80 -28.82
N LYS A 12 -13.23 0.99 -27.83
CA LYS A 12 -14.27 1.30 -26.85
C LYS A 12 -13.67 1.89 -25.58
N SER A 13 -14.50 2.64 -24.84
CA SER A 13 -14.14 3.14 -23.51
C SER A 13 -13.77 1.98 -22.57
N GLY A 14 -12.60 2.04 -21.93
CA GLY A 14 -12.00 0.99 -21.10
C GLY A 14 -11.28 -0.13 -21.86
N GLU A 15 -11.17 -0.06 -23.19
CA GLU A 15 -10.51 -1.09 -23.98
C GLU A 15 -8.97 -0.98 -23.90
N ARG A 16 -8.31 -2.13 -23.77
CA ARG A 16 -6.86 -2.27 -23.91
C ARG A 16 -6.55 -3.02 -25.21
N ALA A 17 -5.75 -2.43 -26.08
CA ALA A 17 -5.42 -2.98 -27.38
C ALA A 17 -3.92 -2.84 -27.69
N LEU A 18 -3.41 -3.83 -28.43
CA LEU A 18 -2.08 -3.78 -29.03
C LEU A 18 -2.25 -3.40 -30.51
N LEU A 19 -1.84 -2.19 -30.88
CA LEU A 19 -2.00 -1.66 -32.24
C LEU A 19 -0.67 -1.77 -33.00
N HIS A 20 -0.69 -2.52 -34.10
CA HIS A 20 0.41 -2.55 -35.06
C HIS A 20 0.21 -1.46 -36.12
N VAL A 21 1.10 -0.49 -36.16
CA VAL A 21 1.05 0.64 -37.08
C VAL A 21 2.24 0.56 -38.02
N GLY A 22 1.98 0.28 -39.29
CA GLY A 22 3.01 0.29 -40.34
C GLY A 22 3.67 1.66 -40.46
N TRP A 23 4.94 1.68 -40.85
CA TRP A 23 5.75 2.90 -40.97
C TRP A 23 5.08 3.98 -41.83
N GLU A 24 4.27 3.60 -42.83
CA GLU A 24 3.53 4.50 -43.72
C GLU A 24 2.52 5.39 -42.97
N LEU A 25 1.96 4.86 -41.87
CA LEU A 25 1.01 5.56 -41.01
C LEU A 25 1.65 6.07 -39.71
N GLY A 26 2.92 5.68 -39.48
CA GLY A 26 3.78 6.06 -38.37
C GLY A 26 4.62 7.30 -38.68
N TYR A 27 5.95 7.15 -38.55
CA TYR A 27 6.94 8.22 -38.76
C TYR A 27 7.47 8.32 -40.21
N GLY A 28 6.98 7.47 -41.12
CA GLY A 28 7.30 7.55 -42.55
C GLY A 28 8.76 7.20 -42.87
N GLU A 29 9.20 7.64 -44.05
CA GLU A 29 10.55 7.36 -44.57
C GLU A 29 11.66 8.05 -43.77
N GLU A 30 11.36 9.19 -43.14
CA GLU A 30 12.36 10.00 -42.43
C GLU A 30 12.57 9.54 -40.97
N GLY A 31 11.57 8.88 -40.38
CA GLY A 31 11.59 8.55 -38.96
C GLY A 31 11.44 9.79 -38.05
N SER A 32 11.93 9.69 -36.82
CA SER A 32 12.03 10.81 -35.88
C SER A 32 13.43 10.84 -35.29
N PHE A 33 14.18 11.89 -35.61
CA PHE A 33 15.51 12.09 -35.04
C PHE A 33 15.47 12.57 -33.57
N SER A 34 14.39 13.26 -33.16
CA SER A 34 14.16 13.70 -31.78
C SER A 34 13.41 12.64 -30.97
N PHE A 35 13.36 12.80 -29.64
CA PHE A 35 12.68 11.84 -28.75
C PHE A 35 11.16 11.79 -29.01
N PRO A 36 10.56 10.59 -29.15
CA PRO A 36 11.21 9.28 -29.19
C PRO A 36 11.99 9.11 -30.51
N ASN A 37 13.25 8.68 -30.41
CA ASN A 37 14.10 8.46 -31.58
C ASN A 37 13.60 7.19 -32.30
N VAL A 38 13.06 7.38 -33.51
CA VAL A 38 12.47 6.33 -34.32
C VAL A 38 13.22 6.27 -35.65
N PRO A 39 13.77 5.11 -36.03
CA PRO A 39 14.44 4.97 -37.32
C PRO A 39 13.52 5.25 -38.52
N PRO A 40 14.08 5.66 -39.66
CA PRO A 40 13.43 5.59 -40.97
C PRO A 40 12.67 4.29 -41.20
N MET A 41 11.46 4.36 -41.74
CA MET A 41 10.65 3.20 -42.15
C MET A 41 10.42 2.15 -41.04
N ALA A 42 10.33 2.59 -39.79
CA ALA A 42 10.08 1.69 -38.66
C ALA A 42 8.57 1.50 -38.40
N ASP A 43 8.15 0.24 -38.36
CA ASP A 43 6.84 -0.14 -37.84
C ASP A 43 6.77 0.06 -36.32
N LEU A 44 5.59 0.40 -35.83
CA LEU A 44 5.34 0.76 -34.44
C LEU A 44 4.35 -0.20 -33.81
N LEU A 45 4.63 -0.60 -32.57
CA LEU A 45 3.73 -1.39 -31.75
C LEU A 45 3.31 -0.56 -30.54
N TYR A 46 2.03 -0.21 -30.48
CA TYR A 46 1.46 0.55 -29.37
C TYR A 46 0.68 -0.36 -28.45
N GLU A 47 1.00 -0.35 -27.15
CA GLU A 47 0.07 -0.79 -26.11
C GLU A 47 -0.76 0.42 -25.67
N VAL A 48 -2.06 0.38 -25.93
CA VAL A 48 -2.97 1.50 -25.66
C VAL A 48 -4.10 1.05 -24.74
N GLU A 49 -4.38 1.87 -23.74
CA GLU A 49 -5.58 1.79 -22.92
C GLU A 49 -6.43 3.04 -23.17
N LEU A 50 -7.62 2.87 -23.77
CA LEU A 50 -8.54 3.98 -23.98
C LEU A 50 -9.37 4.17 -22.71
N ILE A 51 -8.91 5.04 -21.81
CA ILE A 51 -9.60 5.35 -20.55
C ILE A 51 -11.04 5.79 -20.82
N GLY A 52 -11.23 6.69 -21.79
CA GLY A 52 -12.54 7.11 -22.25
C GLY A 52 -12.45 8.31 -23.18
N PHE A 53 -13.59 8.71 -23.75
CA PHE A 53 -13.69 9.83 -24.67
C PHE A 53 -14.97 10.62 -24.42
N ASP A 54 -14.95 11.85 -24.90
CA ASP A 54 -16.07 12.78 -24.83
C ASP A 54 -16.66 12.83 -26.24
N ASP A 55 -17.98 12.71 -26.37
CA ASP A 55 -18.62 12.95 -27.66
C ASP A 55 -18.43 14.42 -28.02
N ILE A 56 -18.06 14.72 -29.27
CA ILE A 56 -17.79 16.09 -29.78
C ILE A 56 -19.00 17.03 -29.61
N LYS A 57 -20.18 16.49 -29.30
CA LYS A 57 -21.38 17.25 -28.96
C LYS A 57 -21.30 17.91 -27.58
N GLU A 58 -20.40 17.47 -26.70
CA GLU A 58 -20.18 18.02 -25.37
C GLU A 58 -18.97 18.96 -25.34
N GLY A 59 -19.23 20.23 -25.66
CA GLY A 59 -18.33 21.34 -25.31
C GLY A 59 -17.15 21.58 -26.26
N LYS A 60 -16.19 22.38 -25.77
CA LYS A 60 -15.00 22.79 -26.51
C LYS A 60 -13.94 21.68 -26.46
N VAL A 61 -13.05 21.63 -27.45
CA VAL A 61 -11.86 20.77 -27.38
C VAL A 61 -10.99 21.21 -26.21
N ARG A 62 -10.28 20.28 -25.54
CA ARG A 62 -9.39 20.58 -24.40
C ARG A 62 -8.40 21.71 -24.66
N SER A 63 -7.92 21.87 -25.89
CA SER A 63 -7.01 22.94 -26.31
C SER A 63 -7.64 24.33 -26.28
N ASP A 64 -8.96 24.41 -26.40
CA ASP A 64 -9.71 25.65 -26.60
C ASP A 64 -10.47 26.06 -25.32
N MET A 65 -10.39 25.24 -24.27
CA MET A 65 -10.97 25.52 -22.96
C MET A 65 -10.12 26.54 -22.19
N THR A 66 -10.77 27.48 -21.51
CA THR A 66 -10.08 28.26 -20.47
C THR A 66 -9.73 27.37 -19.27
N VAL A 67 -8.89 27.87 -18.36
CA VAL A 67 -8.54 27.18 -17.12
C VAL A 67 -9.80 26.81 -16.31
N GLU A 68 -10.73 27.74 -16.19
CA GLU A 68 -11.98 27.55 -15.45
C GLU A 68 -12.89 26.54 -16.13
N GLU A 69 -13.08 26.64 -17.45
CA GLU A 69 -13.89 25.69 -18.23
C GLU A 69 -13.34 24.27 -18.12
N ARG A 70 -12.01 24.13 -18.10
CA ARG A 70 -11.32 22.85 -17.98
C ARG A 70 -11.46 22.25 -16.58
N ILE A 71 -11.34 23.06 -15.54
CA ILE A 71 -11.58 22.63 -14.14
C ILE A 71 -13.05 22.25 -13.95
N GLU A 72 -13.99 23.00 -14.54
CA GLU A 72 -15.42 22.69 -14.47
C GLU A 72 -15.75 21.38 -15.20
N ALA A 73 -15.14 21.13 -16.37
CA ALA A 73 -15.25 19.85 -17.07
C ALA A 73 -14.76 18.68 -16.20
N ALA A 74 -13.62 18.84 -15.53
CA ALA A 74 -13.14 17.84 -14.58
C ALA A 74 -14.10 17.65 -13.38
N ASP A 75 -14.72 18.73 -12.89
CA ASP A 75 -15.65 18.66 -11.77
C ASP A 75 -16.94 17.91 -12.15
N ARG A 76 -17.46 18.10 -13.36
CA ARG A 76 -18.60 17.32 -13.88
C ARG A 76 -18.31 15.82 -13.87
N ARG A 77 -17.12 15.43 -14.35
CA ARG A 77 -16.66 14.02 -14.32
C ARG A 77 -16.53 13.47 -12.91
N LYS A 78 -16.01 14.26 -11.97
CA LYS A 78 -16.01 13.88 -10.55
C LYS A 78 -17.43 13.63 -10.02
N VAL A 79 -18.39 14.49 -10.39
CA VAL A 79 -19.80 14.33 -9.96
C VAL A 79 -20.44 13.07 -10.54
N GLU A 80 -20.19 12.78 -11.82
CA GLU A 80 -20.63 11.53 -12.46
C GLU A 80 -20.01 10.30 -11.80
N GLY A 81 -18.71 10.34 -11.52
CA GLY A 81 -18.02 9.29 -10.77
C GLY A 81 -18.61 9.08 -9.37
N ASN A 82 -19.02 10.16 -8.69
CA ASN A 82 -19.70 10.08 -7.40
C ASN A 82 -21.09 9.43 -7.53
N ALA A 83 -21.80 9.63 -8.64
CA ALA A 83 -23.07 8.97 -8.90
C ALA A 83 -22.86 7.47 -9.10
N HIS A 84 -21.92 7.06 -9.96
CA HIS A 84 -21.58 5.65 -10.14
C HIS A 84 -21.08 4.98 -8.86
N PHE A 85 -20.33 5.69 -8.03
CA PHE A 85 -19.87 5.16 -6.74
C PHE A 85 -21.03 4.86 -5.80
N LYS A 86 -22.06 5.71 -5.78
CA LYS A 86 -23.28 5.49 -4.99
C LYS A 86 -24.06 4.29 -5.50
N ASP A 87 -24.06 4.06 -6.81
CA ASP A 87 -24.68 2.91 -7.47
C ASP A 87 -23.84 1.62 -7.37
N GLU A 88 -22.73 1.64 -6.62
CA GLU A 88 -21.76 0.55 -6.47
C GLU A 88 -21.11 0.08 -7.79
N LYS A 89 -21.20 0.90 -8.84
CA LYS A 89 -20.51 0.73 -10.12
C LYS A 89 -19.08 1.25 -10.01
N LEU A 90 -18.24 0.49 -9.31
CA LEU A 90 -16.92 0.96 -8.88
C LEU A 90 -15.98 1.20 -10.07
N GLN A 91 -15.99 0.34 -11.08
CA GLN A 91 -15.15 0.46 -12.26
C GLN A 91 -15.51 1.71 -13.08
N GLU A 92 -16.80 1.94 -13.30
CA GLU A 92 -17.30 3.12 -14.01
C GLU A 92 -17.04 4.40 -13.19
N ALA A 93 -17.18 4.34 -11.87
CA ALA A 93 -16.81 5.44 -10.99
C ALA A 93 -15.32 5.80 -11.13
N MET A 94 -14.46 4.78 -11.09
CA MET A 94 -13.01 4.93 -11.28
C MET A 94 -12.70 5.56 -12.64
N GLN A 95 -13.30 5.08 -13.71
CA GLN A 95 -13.14 5.63 -15.06
C GLN A 95 -13.45 7.13 -15.11
N GLN A 96 -14.56 7.57 -14.51
CA GLN A 96 -14.90 8.99 -14.48
C GLN A 96 -13.93 9.83 -13.65
N TYR A 97 -13.44 9.31 -12.51
CA TYR A 97 -12.40 10.01 -11.74
C TYR A 97 -11.08 10.09 -12.52
N GLU A 98 -10.73 9.05 -13.27
CA GLU A 98 -9.53 9.04 -14.11
C GLU A 98 -9.64 10.05 -15.25
N MET A 99 -10.80 10.12 -15.91
CA MET A 99 -11.09 11.16 -16.90
C MET A 99 -10.98 12.56 -16.30
N ALA A 100 -11.54 12.79 -15.09
CA ALA A 100 -11.40 14.06 -14.38
C ALA A 100 -9.91 14.42 -14.13
N ILE A 101 -9.11 13.45 -13.69
CA ILE A 101 -7.67 13.64 -13.45
C ILE A 101 -6.94 13.91 -14.77
N ALA A 102 -7.30 13.25 -15.87
CA ALA A 102 -6.70 13.48 -17.19
C ALA A 102 -6.97 14.91 -17.71
N TYR A 103 -8.13 15.49 -17.38
CA TYR A 103 -8.38 16.91 -17.62
C TYR A 103 -7.39 17.80 -16.84
N MET A 104 -6.91 17.37 -15.68
CA MET A 104 -5.92 18.08 -14.85
C MET A 104 -4.56 17.37 -14.81
N GLY A 105 -4.11 16.92 -15.99
CA GLY A 105 -2.79 16.29 -16.17
C GLY A 105 -1.63 17.22 -15.79
N ASP A 106 -0.44 16.66 -15.67
CA ASP A 106 0.71 17.37 -15.08
C ASP A 106 1.11 18.61 -15.87
N ASP A 107 1.12 18.55 -17.21
CA ASP A 107 1.41 19.72 -18.07
C ASP A 107 0.48 20.90 -17.79
N PHE A 108 -0.81 20.62 -17.57
CA PHE A 108 -1.78 21.64 -17.20
C PHE A 108 -1.52 22.16 -15.78
N MET A 109 -1.30 21.27 -14.82
CA MET A 109 -1.05 21.64 -13.43
C MET A 109 0.23 22.46 -13.25
N PHE A 110 1.29 22.20 -14.02
CA PHE A 110 2.55 22.95 -13.98
C PHE A 110 2.39 24.41 -14.42
N GLN A 111 1.37 24.71 -15.23
CA GLN A 111 1.09 26.06 -15.70
C GLN A 111 0.25 26.87 -14.69
N LEU A 112 -0.34 26.23 -13.68
CA LEU A 112 -1.24 26.89 -12.73
C LEU A 112 -0.50 27.39 -11.48
N PHE A 113 -0.87 28.60 -11.05
CA PHE A 113 -0.35 29.22 -9.84
C PHE A 113 -1.47 29.86 -9.02
N GLY A 114 -1.23 29.98 -7.70
CA GLY A 114 -2.15 30.60 -6.75
C GLY A 114 -3.56 30.04 -6.85
N LYS A 115 -4.56 30.93 -6.95
CA LYS A 115 -5.98 30.60 -6.95
C LYS A 115 -6.35 29.49 -7.94
N TYR A 116 -5.80 29.50 -9.16
CA TYR A 116 -6.16 28.50 -10.17
C TYR A 116 -5.62 27.11 -9.84
N ARG A 117 -4.42 27.03 -9.25
CA ARG A 117 -3.87 25.78 -8.76
C ARG A 117 -4.72 25.24 -7.61
N ASP A 118 -5.13 26.10 -6.68
CA ASP A 118 -5.98 25.71 -5.55
C ASP A 118 -7.34 25.19 -6.02
N MET A 119 -7.94 25.87 -7.01
CA MET A 119 -9.18 25.43 -7.65
C MET A 119 -9.03 24.06 -8.31
N ALA A 120 -7.96 23.82 -9.06
CA ALA A 120 -7.70 22.53 -9.69
C ALA A 120 -7.47 21.42 -8.64
N LEU A 121 -6.67 21.68 -7.60
CA LEU A 121 -6.43 20.72 -6.51
C LEU A 121 -7.70 20.40 -5.72
N ALA A 122 -8.62 21.36 -5.57
CA ALA A 122 -9.92 21.15 -4.94
C ALA A 122 -10.81 20.15 -5.70
N VAL A 123 -10.54 19.90 -6.99
CA VAL A 123 -11.19 18.85 -7.79
C VAL A 123 -10.32 17.60 -7.88
N LYS A 124 -9.01 17.75 -8.15
CA LYS A 124 -8.06 16.64 -8.37
C LYS A 124 -7.90 15.77 -7.11
N ASN A 125 -7.72 16.38 -5.93
CA ASN A 125 -7.50 15.63 -4.69
C ASN A 125 -8.70 14.75 -4.31
N PRO A 126 -9.96 15.24 -4.34
CA PRO A 126 -11.13 14.38 -4.17
C PRO A 126 -11.23 13.23 -5.18
N CYS A 127 -10.82 13.41 -6.42
CA CYS A 127 -10.83 12.33 -7.42
C CYS A 127 -9.88 11.21 -7.02
N HIS A 128 -8.63 11.52 -6.67
CA HIS A 128 -7.66 10.54 -6.16
C HIS A 128 -8.15 9.85 -4.87
N LEU A 129 -8.74 10.62 -3.94
CA LEU A 129 -9.32 10.06 -2.73
C LEU A 129 -10.43 9.06 -3.10
N ASN A 130 -11.38 9.44 -3.93
CA ASN A 130 -12.52 8.60 -4.29
C ASN A 130 -12.10 7.37 -5.10
N MET A 131 -11.07 7.50 -5.95
CA MET A 131 -10.38 6.38 -6.58
C MET A 131 -9.86 5.40 -5.52
N ALA A 132 -9.15 5.90 -4.50
CA ALA A 132 -8.66 5.07 -3.41
C ALA A 132 -9.79 4.36 -2.64
N ALA A 133 -10.95 5.01 -2.48
CA ALA A 133 -12.12 4.38 -1.86
C ALA A 133 -12.69 3.24 -2.71
N CYS A 134 -12.74 3.40 -4.04
CA CYS A 134 -13.12 2.35 -4.97
C CYS A 134 -12.14 1.17 -4.90
N LEU A 135 -10.84 1.46 -4.97
CA LEU A 135 -9.77 0.47 -4.92
C LEU A 135 -9.77 -0.32 -3.61
N ILE A 136 -10.02 0.32 -2.47
CA ILE A 136 -10.18 -0.37 -1.17
C ILE A 136 -11.39 -1.32 -1.19
N LYS A 137 -12.53 -0.91 -1.77
CA LYS A 137 -13.71 -1.78 -1.93
C LYS A 137 -13.41 -2.97 -2.86
N LEU A 138 -12.59 -2.77 -3.89
CA LEU A 138 -12.11 -3.80 -4.81
C LEU A 138 -10.92 -4.63 -4.27
N GLN A 139 -10.47 -4.38 -3.04
CA GLN A 139 -9.32 -5.03 -2.41
C GLN A 139 -7.98 -4.83 -3.16
N ARG A 140 -7.88 -3.78 -4.00
CA ARG A 140 -6.66 -3.37 -4.71
C ARG A 140 -5.87 -2.38 -3.85
N TYR A 141 -5.31 -2.89 -2.75
CA TYR A 141 -4.77 -2.05 -1.68
C TYR A 141 -3.50 -1.27 -2.06
N ASP A 142 -2.58 -1.86 -2.80
CA ASP A 142 -1.34 -1.18 -3.22
C ASP A 142 -1.64 0.06 -4.08
N GLU A 143 -2.59 -0.06 -4.99
CA GLU A 143 -3.02 1.05 -5.84
C GLU A 143 -3.73 2.14 -5.02
N ALA A 144 -4.55 1.76 -4.04
CA ALA A 144 -5.18 2.71 -3.12
C ALA A 144 -4.14 3.50 -2.32
N ILE A 145 -3.04 2.86 -1.91
CA ILE A 145 -1.91 3.51 -1.25
C ILE A 145 -1.25 4.54 -2.18
N GLY A 146 -1.04 4.18 -3.44
CA GLY A 146 -0.50 5.09 -4.46
C GLY A 146 -1.36 6.34 -4.61
N GLN A 147 -2.67 6.17 -4.82
CA GLN A 147 -3.63 7.28 -4.93
C GLN A 147 -3.64 8.18 -3.69
N CYS A 148 -3.61 7.62 -2.48
CA CYS A 148 -3.56 8.41 -1.26
C CYS A 148 -2.22 9.13 -1.09
N THR A 149 -1.12 8.53 -1.55
CA THR A 149 0.22 9.13 -1.44
C THR A 149 0.36 10.35 -2.34
N ILE A 150 -0.25 10.35 -3.54
CA ILE A 150 -0.33 11.53 -4.41
C ILE A 150 -1.04 12.70 -3.71
N VAL A 151 -2.14 12.44 -3.00
CA VAL A 151 -2.83 13.51 -2.25
C VAL A 151 -1.97 14.01 -1.09
N LEU A 152 -1.24 13.11 -0.42
CA LEU A 152 -0.38 13.47 0.71
C LEU A 152 0.90 14.20 0.31
N SER A 153 1.34 14.13 -0.95
CA SER A 153 2.44 14.97 -1.43
C SER A 153 2.02 16.43 -1.66
N GLU A 154 0.72 16.68 -1.89
CA GLU A 154 0.18 18.05 -1.99
C GLU A 154 -0.34 18.56 -0.64
N ASP A 155 -0.98 17.71 0.17
CA ASP A 155 -1.51 18.01 1.50
C ASP A 155 -1.16 16.88 2.49
N GLU A 156 -0.01 17.01 3.15
CA GLU A 156 0.52 16.02 4.09
C GLU A 156 -0.40 15.75 5.30
N ASN A 157 -1.34 16.65 5.58
CA ASN A 157 -2.23 16.59 6.74
C ASN A 157 -3.63 16.14 6.38
N ASN A 158 -3.86 15.70 5.14
CA ASN A 158 -5.16 15.29 4.68
C ASN A 158 -5.67 14.06 5.44
N VAL A 159 -6.60 14.28 6.36
CA VAL A 159 -7.15 13.24 7.25
C VAL A 159 -7.76 12.08 6.46
N LYS A 160 -8.45 12.37 5.35
CA LYS A 160 -9.09 11.33 4.52
C LYS A 160 -8.06 10.48 3.81
N ALA A 161 -6.98 11.07 3.29
CA ALA A 161 -5.90 10.34 2.64
C ALA A 161 -5.15 9.47 3.65
N LEU A 162 -4.78 10.01 4.81
CA LEU A 162 -4.13 9.26 5.89
C LEU A 162 -4.99 8.07 6.33
N PHE A 163 -6.29 8.30 6.57
CA PHE A 163 -7.20 7.23 6.99
C PHE A 163 -7.35 6.13 5.92
N ARG A 164 -7.55 6.49 4.66
CA ARG A 164 -7.70 5.52 3.55
C ARG A 164 -6.40 4.74 3.32
N ARG A 165 -5.24 5.41 3.35
CA ARG A 165 -3.92 4.77 3.22
C ARG A 165 -3.66 3.82 4.38
N GLY A 166 -3.92 4.25 5.62
CA GLY A 166 -3.79 3.41 6.81
C GLY A 166 -4.66 2.16 6.73
N LYS A 167 -5.90 2.29 6.26
CA LYS A 167 -6.81 1.16 6.04
C LYS A 167 -6.29 0.17 5.00
N ALA A 168 -5.77 0.66 3.88
CA ALA A 168 -5.18 -0.19 2.84
C ALA A 168 -3.91 -0.91 3.36
N ARG A 169 -3.03 -0.20 4.07
CA ARG A 169 -1.81 -0.76 4.69
C ARG A 169 -2.14 -1.83 5.74
N ALA A 170 -3.15 -1.58 6.58
CA ALA A 170 -3.61 -2.56 7.57
C ALA A 170 -4.10 -3.85 6.88
N ALA A 171 -4.83 -3.74 5.78
CA ALA A 171 -5.29 -4.89 5.00
C ALA A 171 -4.14 -5.70 4.37
N LEU A 172 -3.02 -5.06 4.04
CA LEU A 172 -1.78 -5.71 3.57
C LEU A 172 -0.90 -6.26 4.71
N GLY A 173 -1.33 -6.15 5.97
CA GLY A 173 -0.55 -6.59 7.13
C GLY A 173 0.59 -5.64 7.52
N GLN A 174 0.67 -4.46 6.92
CA GLN A 174 1.65 -3.42 7.25
C GLN A 174 1.18 -2.65 8.50
N THR A 175 1.08 -3.33 9.65
CA THR A 175 0.43 -2.83 10.87
C THR A 175 1.07 -1.58 11.44
N GLU A 176 2.41 -1.50 11.49
CA GLU A 176 3.12 -0.32 12.00
C GLU A 176 2.91 0.91 11.11
N ALA A 177 3.05 0.75 9.79
CA ALA A 177 2.81 1.86 8.84
C ALA A 177 1.34 2.33 8.86
N ALA A 178 0.39 1.41 9.04
CA ALA A 178 -1.02 1.74 9.21
C ALA A 178 -1.27 2.52 10.51
N ARG A 179 -0.63 2.09 11.61
CA ARG A 179 -0.70 2.75 12.92
C ARG A 179 -0.19 4.19 12.84
N GLU A 180 0.94 4.42 12.19
CA GLU A 180 1.47 5.77 11.97
C GLU A 180 0.48 6.66 11.22
N ASP A 181 -0.12 6.17 10.14
CA ASP A 181 -1.12 6.89 9.37
C ASP A 181 -2.35 7.24 10.22
N PHE A 182 -2.89 6.29 10.98
CA PHE A 182 -4.03 6.54 11.85
C PHE A 182 -3.71 7.48 13.02
N GLN A 183 -2.51 7.40 13.59
CA GLN A 183 -2.08 8.33 14.63
C GLN A 183 -1.93 9.75 14.11
N ARG A 184 -1.36 9.92 12.90
CA ARG A 184 -1.31 11.21 12.20
C ARG A 184 -2.73 11.73 11.93
N ALA A 185 -3.62 10.89 11.40
CA ALA A 185 -5.01 11.27 11.15
C ALA A 185 -5.71 11.72 12.45
N ARG A 186 -5.50 11.00 13.56
CA ARG A 186 -6.03 11.33 14.89
C ARG A 186 -5.53 12.68 15.42
N LYS A 187 -4.32 13.09 15.08
CA LYS A 187 -3.78 14.41 15.50
C LYS A 187 -4.64 15.56 14.98
N TYR A 188 -5.20 15.41 13.78
CA TYR A 188 -6.03 16.43 13.12
C TYR A 188 -7.54 16.19 13.27
N ALA A 189 -7.95 14.95 13.57
CA ALA A 189 -9.34 14.59 13.85
C ALA A 189 -9.44 13.67 15.09
N PRO A 190 -9.24 14.20 16.31
CA PRO A 190 -9.13 13.39 17.52
C PRO A 190 -10.43 12.68 17.93
N GLU A 191 -11.58 13.23 17.55
CA GLU A 191 -12.92 12.71 17.90
C GLU A 191 -13.50 11.77 16.84
N ASP A 192 -12.77 11.51 15.74
CA ASP A 192 -13.26 10.64 14.68
C ASP A 192 -13.32 9.18 15.17
N LYS A 193 -14.56 8.71 15.37
CA LYS A 193 -14.85 7.36 15.85
C LYS A 193 -14.31 6.28 14.92
N ALA A 194 -14.20 6.53 13.61
CA ALA A 194 -13.66 5.56 12.66
C ALA A 194 -12.16 5.37 12.90
N ILE A 195 -11.39 6.45 13.06
CA ILE A 195 -9.95 6.39 13.36
C ILE A 195 -9.71 5.65 14.68
N LEU A 196 -10.48 6.00 15.72
CA LEU A 196 -10.37 5.35 17.03
C LEU A 196 -10.74 3.87 17.00
N LYS A 197 -11.67 3.47 16.14
CA LYS A 197 -12.02 2.06 15.93
C LYS A 197 -10.86 1.30 15.28
N GLU A 198 -10.27 1.83 14.22
CA GLU A 198 -9.16 1.17 13.52
C GLU A 198 -7.92 1.04 14.42
N LEU A 199 -7.58 2.07 15.20
CA LEU A 199 -6.48 2.00 16.17
C LEU A 199 -6.71 0.92 17.25
N ARG A 200 -7.94 0.75 17.72
CA ARG A 200 -8.28 -0.33 18.66
C ARG A 200 -8.16 -1.71 18.01
N SER A 201 -8.67 -1.85 16.78
CA SER A 201 -8.56 -3.09 16.00
C SER A 201 -7.10 -3.52 15.82
N LEU A 202 -6.20 -2.57 15.48
CA LEU A 202 -4.77 -2.84 15.39
C LEU A 202 -4.16 -3.27 16.74
N ALA A 203 -4.53 -2.61 17.84
CA ALA A 203 -4.02 -2.97 19.17
C ALA A 203 -4.47 -4.37 19.62
N GLU A 204 -5.72 -4.76 19.31
CA GLU A 204 -6.24 -6.09 19.57
C GLU A 204 -5.53 -7.16 18.73
N HIS A 205 -5.31 -6.88 17.45
CA HIS A 205 -4.55 -7.76 16.56
C HIS A 205 -3.12 -7.98 17.07
N ASP A 206 -2.41 -6.91 17.44
CA ASP A 206 -1.02 -7.02 17.92
C ASP A 206 -0.93 -7.77 19.25
N LYS A 207 -1.91 -7.59 20.14
CA LYS A 207 -2.01 -8.38 21.37
C LYS A 207 -2.19 -9.87 21.06
N ALA A 208 -3.07 -10.21 20.11
CA ALA A 208 -3.29 -11.59 19.70
C ALA A 208 -2.05 -12.21 19.04
N VAL A 209 -1.32 -11.45 18.22
CA VAL A 209 -0.04 -11.89 17.64
C VAL A 209 0.99 -12.15 18.73
N TYR A 210 1.13 -11.22 19.69
CA TYR A 210 2.05 -11.36 20.80
C TYR A 210 1.73 -12.59 21.67
N GLU A 211 0.45 -12.84 21.98
CA GLU A 211 0.03 -14.02 22.75
C GLU A 211 0.37 -15.32 22.02
N LYS A 212 0.11 -15.40 20.71
CA LYS A 212 0.50 -16.56 19.88
C LYS A 212 2.01 -16.77 19.88
N GLN A 213 2.78 -15.70 19.70
CA GLN A 213 4.25 -15.77 19.75
C GLN A 213 4.71 -16.30 21.11
N LYS A 214 4.16 -15.79 22.21
CA LYS A 214 4.49 -16.22 23.57
C LYS A 214 4.25 -17.72 23.78
N GLU A 215 3.13 -18.26 23.30
CA GLU A 215 2.85 -19.70 23.41
C GLU A 215 3.81 -20.55 22.56
N ILE A 216 4.17 -20.09 21.35
CA ILE A 216 5.18 -20.75 20.51
C ILE A 216 6.54 -20.81 21.24
N TYR A 217 7.00 -19.69 21.81
CA TYR A 217 8.29 -19.63 22.50
C TYR A 217 8.34 -20.46 23.77
N LYS A 218 7.23 -20.62 24.51
CA LYS A 218 7.15 -21.54 25.66
C LYS A 218 7.41 -22.99 25.27
N GLY A 219 6.99 -23.42 24.08
CA GLY A 219 7.20 -24.78 23.58
C GLY A 219 8.62 -25.05 23.08
N ILE A 220 9.32 -24.02 22.60
CA ILE A 220 10.67 -24.13 22.02
C ILE A 220 11.75 -24.27 23.11
N PHE A 221 11.56 -23.60 24.24
CA PHE A 221 12.47 -23.70 25.39
C PHE A 221 11.83 -24.57 26.47
N GLY A 222 12.00 -25.89 26.33
CA GLY A 222 11.56 -26.85 27.36
C GLY A 222 12.14 -26.54 28.75
N PRO A 223 11.61 -27.16 29.82
CA PRO A 223 12.13 -26.97 31.18
C PRO A 223 13.64 -27.23 31.20
N ARG A 224 14.39 -26.42 31.97
CA ARG A 224 15.84 -26.62 32.12
C ARG A 224 16.11 -28.09 32.46
N PRO A 225 17.04 -28.77 31.77
CA PRO A 225 17.35 -30.16 32.05
C PRO A 225 17.68 -30.29 33.55
N GLU A 226 16.95 -31.16 34.24
CA GLU A 226 17.19 -31.38 35.66
C GLU A 226 18.62 -31.89 35.84
N PRO A 227 19.35 -31.39 36.86
CA PRO A 227 20.67 -31.91 37.16
C PRO A 227 20.55 -33.40 37.43
N LYS A 228 21.24 -34.23 36.61
CA LYS A 228 21.24 -35.70 36.78
C LYS A 228 21.48 -36.02 38.25
N PRO A 229 20.63 -36.82 38.91
CA PRO A 229 20.84 -37.17 40.31
C PRO A 229 22.23 -37.81 40.43
N LYS A 230 23.09 -37.23 41.28
CA LYS A 230 24.40 -37.83 41.59
C LYS A 230 24.12 -39.22 42.16
N LYS A 231 24.41 -40.27 41.40
CA LYS A 231 24.35 -41.65 41.89
C LYS A 231 25.26 -41.73 43.12
N SER A 232 24.67 -41.92 44.30
CA SER A 232 25.45 -42.18 45.50
C SER A 232 26.16 -43.51 45.30
N ASN A 233 27.49 -43.46 45.28
CA ASN A 233 28.29 -44.65 45.09
C ASN A 233 28.34 -45.37 46.45
N LEU A 234 27.43 -46.32 46.68
CA LEU A 234 27.30 -47.07 47.94
C LEU A 234 28.64 -47.66 48.41
N LEU A 235 29.51 -48.03 47.47
CA LEU A 235 30.88 -48.47 47.74
C LEU A 235 31.75 -47.39 48.41
N VAL A 236 31.59 -46.12 48.03
CA VAL A 236 32.34 -45.00 48.61
C VAL A 236 31.84 -44.71 50.02
N VAL A 237 30.52 -44.75 50.24
CA VAL A 237 29.93 -44.60 51.58
C VAL A 237 30.37 -45.75 52.49
N PHE A 238 30.38 -46.97 51.96
CA PHE A 238 30.85 -48.16 52.67
C PHE A 238 32.35 -48.07 53.00
N TRP A 239 33.20 -47.62 52.07
CA TRP A 239 34.62 -47.41 52.30
C TRP A 239 34.92 -46.35 53.37
N HIS A 240 34.19 -45.23 53.37
CA HIS A 240 34.32 -44.23 54.42
C HIS A 240 33.89 -44.74 55.80
N TRP A 241 32.81 -45.54 55.85
CA TRP A 241 32.39 -46.20 57.08
C TRP A 241 33.43 -47.21 57.58
N LEU A 242 33.99 -48.03 56.68
CA LEU A 242 35.02 -49.03 56.99
C LEU A 242 36.31 -48.36 57.47
N LEU A 243 36.77 -47.29 56.82
CA LEU A 243 37.93 -46.51 57.26
C LEU A 243 37.71 -45.88 58.63
N SER A 244 36.50 -45.37 58.91
CA SER A 244 36.16 -44.84 60.24
C SER A 244 36.17 -45.94 61.30
N LEU A 245 35.68 -47.14 60.98
CA LEU A 245 35.70 -48.30 61.87
C LEU A 245 37.13 -48.75 62.18
N ILE A 246 37.98 -48.87 61.15
CA ILE A 246 39.40 -49.23 61.30
C ILE A 246 40.12 -48.17 62.15
N HIS A 247 39.88 -46.88 61.91
CA HIS A 247 40.48 -45.81 62.71
C HIS A 247 40.04 -45.85 64.19
N ARG A 248 38.76 -46.12 64.46
CA ARG A 248 38.26 -46.29 65.84
C ARG A 248 38.89 -47.50 66.53
N LEU A 249 39.00 -48.63 65.84
CA LEU A 249 39.63 -49.83 66.36
C LEU A 249 41.13 -49.60 66.64
N PHE A 250 41.84 -48.91 65.74
CA PHE A 250 43.23 -48.51 65.94
C PHE A 250 43.41 -47.61 67.18
N ASN A 251 42.54 -46.62 67.35
CA ASN A 251 42.56 -45.74 68.54
C ASN A 251 42.21 -46.48 69.84
N LEU A 252 41.36 -47.51 69.78
CA LEU A 252 41.03 -48.36 70.94
C LEU A 252 42.18 -49.28 71.34
N VAL A 253 42.93 -49.81 70.37
CA VAL A 253 44.13 -50.62 70.63
C VAL A 253 45.25 -49.73 71.21
N ARG A 254 45.43 -48.52 70.67
CA ARG A 254 46.42 -47.55 71.15
C ARG A 254 46.17 -47.05 72.58
N ARG A 255 44.91 -47.04 73.04
CA ARG A 255 44.52 -46.71 74.43
C ARG A 255 44.69 -47.84 75.44
N LYS A 256 45.00 -49.08 75.01
CA LYS A 256 45.22 -50.24 75.89
C LYS A 256 46.70 -50.56 76.12
N THR A 257 47.60 -49.80 75.50
CA THR A 257 49.07 -49.97 75.58
C THR A 257 49.78 -48.89 76.39
N ASP A 258 49.03 -48.03 77.10
CA ASP A 258 49.49 -47.17 78.20
C ASP A 258 48.85 -47.66 79.51
#